data_AF-A0A7X7AFE0-F1
#
_entry.id   AF-A0A7X7AFE0-F1
#
_cell.length_a   1.000
_cell.length_b   1.000
_cell.length_c   1.000
_cell.angle_alpha   90.00
_cell.angle_beta   90.00
_cell.angle_gamma   90.00
#
_symmetry.space_group_name_H-M   'P 1'
#
loop_
_entity.id
_entity.type
_entity.pdbx_description
1 polymer ?
#
loop_
_entity_poly.entity_id
_entity_poly.type
_entity_poly.pdbx_seq_one_letter_code
_entity_poly.pdbx_strand_id
1 'polypeptide(L)'
;MAYVEEYVGSRSEFLRFMQEVWKSLNSGGLNIEGKTLRLPKDTELEYKIKYDYDDEEYVLALKVTWPNPSWVEPEDVEEEEEE
;
A
#
# COMPACT_ATOMS: atom_id res chain seq x y z
N MET A 1 3.57 -10.24 -6.69
CA MET A 1 4.64 -10.12 -5.66
C MET A 1 4.16 -9.14 -4.60
N ALA A 2 4.34 -9.48 -3.33
CA ALA A 2 4.12 -8.57 -2.20
C ALA A 2 5.49 -8.23 -1.61
N TYR A 3 5.81 -6.94 -1.51
CA TYR A 3 7.02 -6.47 -0.86
C TYR A 3 6.78 -6.38 0.64
N VAL A 4 7.67 -6.96 1.45
CA VAL A 4 7.57 -6.98 2.92
C VAL A 4 8.92 -6.57 3.49
N GLU A 5 8.91 -5.58 4.37
CA GLU A 5 10.07 -5.18 5.18
C GLU A 5 9.75 -5.41 6.65
N GLU A 6 10.70 -6.01 7.37
CA GLU A 6 10.57 -6.34 8.78
C GLU A 6 11.58 -5.52 9.60
N TYR A 7 11.12 -4.90 10.67
CA TYR A 7 11.94 -4.06 11.55
C TYR A 7 11.65 -4.36 13.01
N VAL A 8 12.68 -4.30 13.86
CA VAL A 8 12.55 -4.41 15.32
C VAL A 8 13.24 -3.19 15.94
N GLY A 9 12.56 -2.49 16.84
CA GLY A 9 13.10 -1.28 17.45
C GLY A 9 12.25 -0.77 18.61
N SER A 10 12.69 0.34 19.22
CA SER A 10 11.95 1.00 20.29
C SER A 10 10.68 1.68 19.77
N ARG A 11 9.75 1.99 20.70
CA ARG A 11 8.52 2.74 20.38
C ARG A 11 8.81 4.07 19.66
N SER A 12 9.86 4.77 20.05
CA SER A 12 10.24 6.05 19.44
C SER A 12 10.70 5.87 17.99
N GLU A 13 11.45 4.81 17.71
CA GLU A 13 11.90 4.47 16.35
C GLU A 13 10.72 4.06 15.48
N PHE A 14 9.81 3.23 15.99
CA PHE A 14 8.57 2.86 15.30
C PHE A 14 7.72 4.08 14.91
N LEU A 15 7.46 4.98 15.86
CA LEU A 15 6.64 6.17 15.59
C LEU A 15 7.30 7.11 14.58
N ARG A 16 8.62 7.28 14.67
CA ARG A 16 9.38 8.07 13.70
C ARG A 16 9.31 7.44 12.30
N PHE A 17 9.54 6.13 12.20
CA PHE A 17 9.47 5.41 10.94
C PHE A 17 8.10 5.55 10.29
N MET A 18 7.01 5.33 11.04
CA MET A 18 5.65 5.54 10.55
C MET A 18 5.43 6.94 10.00
N GLN A 19 5.91 7.98 10.69
CA GLN A 19 5.80 9.36 10.19
C GLN A 19 6.58 9.57 8.88
N GLU A 20 7.77 8.99 8.73
CA GLU A 20 8.58 9.10 7.53
C GLU A 20 7.95 8.37 6.34
N VAL A 21 7.38 7.18 6.57
CA VAL A 21 6.61 6.44 5.56
C VAL A 21 5.39 7.23 5.11
N TRP A 22 4.60 7.77 6.05
CA TRP A 22 3.42 8.58 5.73
C TRP A 22 3.79 9.86 4.95
N LYS A 23 4.87 10.55 5.36
CA LYS A 23 5.36 11.73 4.63
C LYS A 23 5.78 11.37 3.21
N SER A 24 6.51 10.27 3.04
CA SER A 24 6.98 9.79 1.73
C SER A 24 5.83 9.36 0.83
N LEU A 25 4.80 8.71 1.40
CA LEU A 25 3.61 8.29 0.67
C LEU A 25 2.81 9.50 0.17
N ASN A 26 2.65 10.54 1.01
CA ASN A 26 1.88 11.74 0.66
C ASN A 26 2.63 12.71 -0.27
N SER A 27 3.96 12.76 -0.19
CA SER A 27 4.80 13.51 -1.12
C SER A 27 5.01 12.79 -2.46
N GLY A 28 4.58 11.52 -2.55
CA GLY A 28 4.78 10.66 -3.72
C GLY A 28 6.25 10.32 -3.97
N GLY A 29 7.02 10.21 -2.89
CA GLY A 29 8.43 9.82 -2.88
C GLY A 29 8.68 8.38 -2.42
N LEU A 30 7.64 7.64 -2.01
CA LEU A 30 7.78 6.24 -1.62
C LEU A 30 8.02 5.39 -2.89
N ASN A 31 9.28 5.03 -3.13
CA ASN A 31 9.68 4.19 -4.25
C ASN A 31 9.97 2.78 -3.76
N ILE A 32 9.19 1.80 -4.22
CA ILE A 32 9.39 0.38 -3.94
C ILE A 32 9.67 -0.32 -5.26
N GLU A 33 10.83 -0.96 -5.39
CA GLU A 33 11.26 -1.69 -6.61
C GLU A 33 11.10 -0.89 -7.91
N GLY A 34 11.38 0.42 -7.87
CA GLY A 34 11.26 1.31 -9.03
C GLY A 34 9.82 1.76 -9.35
N LYS A 35 8.83 1.38 -8.54
CA LYS A 35 7.47 1.91 -8.60
C LYS A 35 7.27 2.98 -7.54
N THR A 36 6.85 4.16 -7.98
CA THR A 36 6.44 5.24 -7.08
C THR A 36 5.01 5.01 -6.60
N LEU A 37 4.84 4.78 -5.31
CA LEU A 37 3.54 4.71 -4.66
C LEU A 37 3.06 6.13 -4.32
N ARG A 38 1.82 6.43 -4.70
CA ARG A 38 1.13 7.68 -4.38
C ARG A 38 -0.26 7.37 -3.87
N LEU A 39 -0.64 8.01 -2.77
CA LEU A 39 -2.00 7.96 -2.27
C LEU A 39 -2.87 8.92 -3.10
N PRO A 40 -4.00 8.47 -3.69
CA PRO A 40 -4.89 9.33 -4.45
C PRO A 40 -5.59 10.33 -3.52
N LYS A 41 -5.85 11.54 -4.03
CA LYS A 41 -6.52 12.62 -3.29
C LYS A 41 -8.05 12.57 -3.40
N ASP A 42 -8.56 12.06 -4.51
CA ASP A 42 -9.96 12.15 -4.91
C ASP A 42 -10.52 10.76 -5.26
N THR A 43 -10.09 9.74 -4.53
CA THR A 43 -10.55 8.35 -4.76
C THR A 43 -10.84 7.68 -3.43
N GLU A 44 -11.84 6.81 -3.43
CA GLU A 44 -12.14 5.99 -2.26
C GLU A 44 -10.97 5.06 -1.94
N LEU A 45 -10.65 4.98 -0.65
CA LEU A 45 -9.63 4.10 -0.11
C LEU A 45 -10.33 2.92 0.57
N GLU A 46 -9.97 1.70 0.19
CA GLU A 46 -10.37 0.52 0.94
C GLU A 46 -9.35 0.29 2.07
N TYR A 47 -9.81 0.23 3.31
CA TYR A 47 -8.94 -0.05 4.45
C TYR A 47 -9.52 -1.13 5.36
N LYS A 48 -8.63 -1.95 5.89
CA LYS A 48 -8.95 -3.02 6.84
C LYS A 48 -7.97 -2.94 8.00
N ILE A 49 -8.52 -2.83 9.20
CA ILE A 49 -7.75 -2.90 10.45
C ILE A 49 -8.09 -4.22 11.12
N LYS A 50 -7.06 -5.02 11.43
CA LYS A 50 -7.18 -6.21 12.26
C LYS A 50 -6.44 -5.97 13.57
N TYR A 51 -7.09 -6.39 14.65
CA TYR A 51 -6.53 -6.44 15.98
C TYR A 51 -6.48 -7.91 16.40
N ASP A 52 -5.32 -8.35 16.83
CA ASP A 52 -5.09 -9.69 17.39
C ASP A 52 -4.29 -9.52 18.69
N TYR A 53 -4.50 -10.43 19.63
CA TYR A 53 -3.76 -10.43 20.89
C TYR A 53 -3.84 -11.80 21.54
N ASP A 54 -2.75 -12.18 22.20
CA ASP A 54 -2.63 -13.40 22.96
C ASP A 54 -1.84 -13.14 24.26
N ASP A 55 -1.44 -14.19 24.97
CA ASP A 55 -0.70 -14.07 26.23
C ASP A 55 0.73 -13.51 26.04
N GLU A 56 1.28 -13.54 24.82
CA GLU A 56 2.65 -13.16 24.51
C GLU A 56 2.73 -11.82 23.76
N GLU A 57 1.76 -11.52 22.88
CA GLU A 57 1.84 -10.36 21.99
C GLU A 57 0.51 -9.63 21.70
N TYR A 58 0.65 -8.40 21.22
CA TYR A 58 -0.43 -7.60 20.63
C TYR A 58 -0.08 -7.31 19.18
N VAL A 59 -0.99 -7.66 18.26
CA VAL A 59 -0.82 -7.47 16.82
C VAL A 59 -1.82 -6.45 16.30
N LEU A 60 -1.32 -5.44 15.61
CA LEU A 60 -2.12 -4.49 14.85
C LEU A 60 -1.70 -4.55 13.39
N ALA A 61 -2.62 -4.96 12.52
CA ALA A 61 -2.39 -4.97 11.08
C ALA A 61 -3.31 -3.96 10.38
N LEU A 62 -2.71 -2.96 9.75
CA LEU A 62 -3.40 -1.98 8.91
C LEU A 62 -3.10 -2.28 7.44
N LYS A 63 -4.13 -2.63 6.67
CA LYS A 63 -4.04 -2.74 5.22
C LYS A 63 -4.85 -1.61 4.60
N VAL A 64 -4.22 -0.85 3.69
CA VAL A 64 -4.89 0.17 2.87
C VAL A 64 -4.67 -0.20 1.40
N THR A 65 -5.70 -0.09 0.59
CA THR A 65 -5.71 -0.48 -0.82
C THR A 65 -6.44 0.60 -1.62
N TRP A 66 -5.88 0.95 -2.76
CA TRP A 66 -6.43 1.97 -3.65
C TRP A 66 -6.15 1.62 -5.10
N PRO A 67 -6.93 2.14 -6.05
CA PRO A 67 -6.71 1.92 -7.47
C PRO A 67 -5.32 2.40 -7.89
N ASN A 68 -4.65 1.61 -8.73
CA ASN A 68 -3.41 2.04 -9.33
C ASN A 68 -3.73 3.03 -10.47
N PRO A 69 -3.35 4.32 -10.37
CA PRO A 69 -3.70 5.33 -11.38
C PRO A 69 -3.02 5.09 -12.73
N SER A 70 -1.97 4.26 -12.79
CA SER A 70 -1.29 3.87 -14.03
C SER A 70 -1.82 2.56 -14.62
N TRP A 71 -2.84 1.96 -14.01
CA TRP A 71 -3.49 0.77 -14.55
C TRP A 71 -4.54 1.19 -15.57
N VAL A 72 -4.23 1.00 -16.85
CA VAL A 72 -5.18 1.07 -17.95
C VAL A 72 -5.73 -0.33 -18.12
N GLU A 73 -7.05 -0.51 -18.02
CA GLU A 73 -7.66 -1.78 -18.43
C GLU A 73 -7.31 -2.03 -19.90
N PRO A 74 -6.80 -3.23 -20.26
CA PRO A 74 -6.67 -3.56 -21.67
C PRO A 74 -8.07 -3.55 -22.27
N GLU A 75 -8.31 -2.68 -23.25
CA GLU A 75 -9.53 -2.76 -24.05
C GLU A 75 -9.57 -4.17 -24.67
N ASP A 76 -10.65 -4.91 -24.42
CA ASP A 76 -11.01 -6.14 -25.10
C ASP A 76 -10.93 -5.83 -26.61
N VAL A 77 -9.87 -6.30 -27.26
CA VAL A 77 -9.79 -6.29 -28.71
C VAL A 77 -10.81 -7.34 -29.15
N GLU A 78 -12.04 -6.90 -29.43
CA GLU A 78 -13.01 -7.72 -30.17
C GLU A 78 -12.28 -8.20 -31.43
N GLU A 79 -11.94 -9.49 -31.46
CA GLU A 79 -11.51 -10.17 -32.69
C GLU A 79 -12.67 -10.00 -33.68
N GLU A 80 -12.55 -9.06 -34.62
CA GLU A 80 -13.39 -9.05 -35.80
C GLU A 80 -13.18 -10.41 -36.51
N GLU A 81 -14.23 -11.24 -36.47
CA GLU A 81 -14.36 -12.44 -37.29
C GLU A 81 -14.13 -12.05 -38.77
N GLU A 82 -12.98 -12.41 -39.35
CA GLU A 82 -12.82 -12.41 -40.80
C GLU A 82 -13.47 -13.67 -41.39
N GLU A 83 -14.39 -13.41 -42.31
CA GLU A 83 -15.25 -14.28 -43.14
C GLU A 83 -14.52 -15.36 -43.95
#